data_AF-A0A1E3X7L3-F1
#
_entry.id   AF-A0A1E3X7L3-F1
#
_cell.length_a   1.000
_cell.length_b   1.000
_cell.length_c   1.000
_cell.angle_alpha   90.00
_cell.angle_beta   90.00
_cell.angle_gamma   90.00
#
_symmetry.space_group_name_H-M   'P 1'
#
loop_
_entity.id
_entity.type
_entity.pdbx_description
1 polymer ?
#
loop_
_entity_poly.entity_id
_entity_poly.type
_entity_poly.pdbx_seq_one_letter_code
_entity_poly.pdbx_strand_id
1 'polypeptide(L)'
;MNKRNYQNKNIVASYNNMTLQNPEVMILVKHSESIVDKHVLDIGCGGGRTTAILKNLSSGYIGLDYSLEMIESCKKRFHNLKIWALRLSKCMVLKADLHTSLKQLLIRNLERLRQSLISYRIKGIEGIEQEVELNLGSVFLHKEEIQEKIKTNENKTLWQKYFNFLDGLNKTLATAKNIKQLVSPVIKLIGIGNG
;
A
#
# COMPACT_ATOMS: atom_id res chain seq x y z
N MET A 1 -5.89 -0.69 19.48
CA MET A 1 -6.78 -0.99 18.34
C MET A 1 -6.98 -2.50 18.23
N ASN A 2 -8.23 -2.98 18.23
CA ASN A 2 -8.58 -4.37 18.54
C ASN A 2 -8.48 -5.30 17.31
N LYS A 3 -7.26 -5.73 17.00
CA LYS A 3 -6.88 -6.50 15.78
C LYS A 3 -7.69 -7.78 15.56
N ARG A 4 -8.19 -8.41 16.62
CA ARG A 4 -9.01 -9.64 16.57
C ARG A 4 -10.36 -9.45 15.90
N ASN A 5 -10.96 -8.25 15.98
CA ASN A 5 -12.31 -8.03 15.47
C ASN A 5 -12.32 -7.89 13.94
N TYR A 6 -11.27 -7.31 13.35
CA TYR A 6 -11.16 -7.10 11.91
C TYR A 6 -10.87 -8.37 11.09
N GLN A 7 -10.57 -9.49 11.77
CA GLN A 7 -10.36 -10.79 11.13
C GLN A 7 -11.59 -11.70 11.20
N ASN A 8 -12.62 -11.29 11.94
CA ASN A 8 -13.86 -12.06 12.07
C ASN A 8 -14.77 -11.77 10.87
N LYS A 9 -15.01 -12.77 10.03
CA LYS A 9 -15.83 -12.67 8.81
C LYS A 9 -17.25 -12.16 9.07
N ASN A 10 -17.84 -12.47 10.24
CA ASN A 10 -19.18 -12.00 10.60
C ASN A 10 -19.20 -10.51 10.93
N ILE A 11 -18.11 -9.98 11.50
CA ILE A 11 -17.95 -8.54 11.74
C ILE A 11 -17.67 -7.83 10.41
N VAL A 12 -16.81 -8.37 9.54
CA VAL A 12 -16.56 -7.78 8.22
C VAL A 12 -17.86 -7.65 7.40
N ALA A 13 -18.75 -8.64 7.47
CA ALA A 13 -20.04 -8.61 6.79
C ALA A 13 -20.98 -7.51 7.32
N SER A 14 -21.00 -7.21 8.63
CA SER A 14 -21.85 -6.16 9.18
C SER A 14 -21.41 -4.75 8.78
N TYR A 15 -20.12 -4.55 8.48
CA TYR A 15 -19.58 -3.28 8.00
C TYR A 15 -19.93 -3.00 6.52
N ASN A 16 -20.29 -4.01 5.74
CA ASN A 16 -20.65 -3.84 4.33
C ASN A 16 -22.00 -3.14 4.14
N ASN A 17 -22.93 -3.31 5.09
CA ASN A 17 -24.31 -2.80 5.01
C ASN A 17 -24.52 -1.47 5.71
N MET A 18 -23.48 -0.85 6.30
CA MET A 18 -23.63 0.46 6.93
C MET A 18 -23.55 1.58 5.90
N THR A 19 -24.60 2.39 5.87
CA THR A 19 -24.61 3.74 5.26
C THR A 19 -23.55 4.62 5.92
N LEU A 20 -23.12 5.68 5.23
CA LEU A 20 -22.26 6.68 5.85
C LEU A 20 -22.89 7.20 7.14
N GLN A 21 -22.06 7.41 8.14
CA GLN A 21 -22.46 8.10 9.37
C GLN A 21 -22.47 9.61 9.13
N ASN A 22 -23.31 10.33 9.87
CA ASN A 22 -23.41 11.80 9.75
C ASN A 22 -22.05 12.53 9.85
N PRO A 23 -21.10 12.12 10.74
CA PRO A 23 -19.77 12.72 10.77
C PRO A 23 -18.96 12.48 9.48
N GLU A 24 -19.09 11.30 8.87
CA GLU A 24 -18.40 10.97 7.62
C GLU A 24 -18.92 11.84 6.47
N VAL A 25 -20.25 12.02 6.38
CA VAL A 25 -20.88 12.94 5.41
C VAL A 25 -20.39 14.38 5.61
N MET A 26 -20.39 14.86 6.85
CA MET A 26 -19.95 16.22 7.18
C MET A 26 -18.49 16.47 6.76
N ILE A 27 -17.60 15.51 7.02
CA ILE A 27 -16.19 15.58 6.63
C ILE A 27 -16.05 15.60 5.11
N LEU A 28 -16.78 14.74 4.39
CA LEU A 28 -16.73 14.69 2.93
C LEU A 28 -17.23 16.00 2.29
N VAL A 29 -18.31 16.58 2.81
CA VAL A 29 -18.82 17.88 2.33
C VAL A 29 -17.82 18.99 2.62
N LYS A 30 -17.31 19.06 3.86
CA LYS A 30 -16.36 20.08 4.29
C LYS A 30 -15.08 20.09 3.45
N HIS A 31 -14.61 18.91 3.03
CA HIS A 31 -13.38 18.76 2.26
C HIS A 31 -13.62 18.46 0.78
N SER A 32 -14.84 18.67 0.28
CA SER A 32 -15.24 18.34 -1.09
C SER A 32 -14.31 18.97 -2.14
N GLU A 33 -13.93 20.24 -1.99
CA GLU A 33 -12.99 20.93 -2.90
C GLU A 33 -11.59 20.28 -2.95
N SER A 34 -11.18 19.60 -1.87
CA SER A 34 -9.90 18.86 -1.81
C SER A 34 -10.02 17.42 -2.33
N ILE A 35 -11.23 16.98 -2.69
CA ILE A 35 -11.54 15.62 -3.12
C ILE A 35 -11.97 15.61 -4.60
N VAL A 36 -12.85 16.54 -4.99
CA VAL A 36 -13.45 16.61 -6.33
C VAL A 36 -12.37 16.79 -7.39
N ASP A 37 -12.36 15.88 -8.37
CA ASP A 37 -11.40 15.81 -9.47
C ASP A 37 -9.92 15.70 -9.02
N LYS A 38 -9.67 15.38 -7.75
CA LYS A 38 -8.31 15.13 -7.22
C LYS A 38 -7.99 13.64 -7.16
N HIS A 39 -6.71 13.31 -7.08
CA HIS A 39 -6.28 11.97 -6.73
C HIS A 39 -6.33 11.78 -5.21
N VAL A 40 -6.98 10.70 -4.76
CA VAL A 40 -7.24 10.42 -3.35
C VAL A 40 -6.53 9.13 -2.91
N LEU A 41 -5.80 9.23 -1.81
CA LEU A 41 -5.27 8.08 -1.07
C LEU A 41 -6.08 7.89 0.22
N ASP A 42 -6.88 6.83 0.27
CA ASP A 42 -7.70 6.49 1.45
C ASP A 42 -6.96 5.49 2.34
N ILE A 43 -6.37 5.98 3.43
CA ILE A 43 -5.63 5.17 4.41
C ILE A 43 -6.59 4.66 5.49
N GLY A 44 -6.76 3.34 5.57
CA GLY A 44 -7.75 2.70 6.43
C GLY A 44 -9.10 2.54 5.73
N CYS A 45 -9.11 2.26 4.43
CA CYS A 45 -10.34 2.18 3.63
C CYS A 45 -11.31 1.08 4.09
N GLY A 46 -10.83 0.09 4.88
CA GLY A 46 -11.63 -0.98 5.43
C GLY A 46 -12.40 -1.75 4.35
N GLY A 47 -13.62 -2.17 4.67
CA GLY A 47 -14.59 -2.75 3.72
C GLY A 47 -15.22 -1.74 2.74
N GLY A 48 -14.77 -0.48 2.77
CA GLY A 48 -15.09 0.54 1.79
C GLY A 48 -16.43 1.25 1.95
N ARG A 49 -16.80 1.61 3.18
CA ARG A 49 -18.00 2.42 3.48
C ARG A 49 -17.92 3.82 2.83
N THR A 50 -16.76 4.46 2.91
CA THR A 50 -16.45 5.77 2.29
C THR A 50 -15.96 5.65 0.86
N THR A 51 -15.41 4.49 0.49
CA THR A 51 -14.78 4.24 -0.81
C THR A 51 -15.68 4.57 -2.00
N ALA A 52 -16.96 4.23 -1.96
CA ALA A 52 -17.89 4.50 -3.07
C ALA A 52 -17.94 6.00 -3.43
N ILE A 53 -18.01 6.85 -2.41
CA ILE A 53 -18.16 8.30 -2.57
C ILE A 53 -16.82 8.94 -2.94
N LEU A 54 -15.75 8.60 -2.22
CA LEU A 54 -14.41 9.09 -2.52
C LEU A 54 -14.02 8.74 -3.96
N LYS A 55 -14.28 7.51 -4.41
CA LYS A 55 -14.02 7.07 -5.77
C LYS A 55 -14.86 7.78 -6.84
N ASN A 56 -16.11 8.14 -6.53
CA ASN A 56 -16.96 8.83 -7.50
C ASN A 56 -16.65 10.32 -7.61
N LEU A 57 -16.14 10.93 -6.54
CA LEU A 57 -15.76 12.35 -6.53
C LEU A 57 -14.33 12.58 -7.05
N SER A 58 -13.44 11.60 -6.90
CA SER A 58 -12.03 11.74 -7.28
C SER A 58 -11.77 11.40 -8.76
N SER A 59 -10.74 12.01 -9.34
CA SER A 59 -10.20 11.66 -10.67
C SER A 59 -9.35 10.38 -10.63
N GLY A 60 -8.93 9.95 -9.43
CA GLY A 60 -8.37 8.62 -9.22
C GLY A 60 -8.29 8.28 -7.74
N TYR A 61 -8.56 7.01 -7.42
CA TYR A 61 -8.66 6.52 -6.05
C TYR A 61 -7.72 5.34 -5.80
N ILE A 62 -7.01 5.39 -4.67
CA ILE A 62 -6.20 4.29 -4.15
C ILE A 62 -6.58 4.06 -2.68
N GLY A 63 -6.99 2.85 -2.34
CA GLY A 63 -7.32 2.47 -0.97
C GLY A 63 -6.21 1.64 -0.33
N LEU A 64 -5.91 1.89 0.94
CA LEU A 64 -4.97 1.11 1.75
C LEU A 64 -5.68 0.60 3.00
N ASP A 65 -5.53 -0.67 3.33
CA ASP A 65 -5.92 -1.19 4.65
C ASP A 65 -4.91 -2.22 5.16
N TYR A 66 -4.91 -2.46 6.47
CA TYR A 66 -4.06 -3.45 7.10
C TYR A 66 -4.69 -4.86 7.11
N SER A 67 -6.02 -4.97 7.18
CA SER A 67 -6.74 -6.25 7.22
C SER A 67 -6.92 -6.80 5.80
N LEU A 68 -6.46 -8.03 5.59
CA LEU A 68 -6.65 -8.72 4.31
C LEU A 68 -8.14 -9.02 4.08
N GLU A 69 -8.85 -9.36 5.15
CA GLU A 69 -10.27 -9.65 5.14
C GLU A 69 -11.09 -8.41 4.72
N MET A 70 -10.73 -7.22 5.22
CA MET A 70 -11.32 -5.96 4.80
C MET A 70 -11.03 -5.65 3.33
N ILE A 71 -9.80 -5.89 2.87
CA ILE A 71 -9.41 -5.65 1.48
C ILE A 71 -10.15 -6.60 0.54
N GLU A 72 -10.24 -7.88 0.88
CA GLU A 72 -10.98 -8.85 0.10
C GLU A 72 -12.46 -8.47 0.03
N SER A 73 -13.06 -8.04 1.15
CA SER A 73 -14.42 -7.53 1.18
C SER A 73 -14.59 -6.29 0.29
N CYS A 74 -13.68 -5.33 0.40
CA CYS A 74 -13.72 -4.09 -0.38
C CYS A 74 -13.52 -4.35 -1.88
N LYS A 75 -12.60 -5.25 -2.26
CA LYS A 75 -12.40 -5.68 -3.65
C LYS A 75 -13.60 -6.41 -4.24
N LYS A 76 -14.28 -7.24 -3.45
CA LYS A 76 -15.53 -7.90 -3.86
C LYS A 76 -16.65 -6.87 -4.09
N ARG A 77 -16.69 -5.82 -3.27
CA ARG A 77 -17.68 -4.75 -3.37
C ARG A 77 -17.41 -3.82 -4.55
N PHE A 78 -16.14 -3.52 -4.82
CA PHE A 78 -15.73 -2.58 -5.85
C PHE A 78 -14.78 -3.25 -6.86
N HIS A 79 -15.37 -3.82 -7.90
CA HIS A 79 -14.63 -4.35 -9.04
C HIS A 79 -13.81 -3.23 -9.69
N ASN A 80 -12.54 -3.54 -10.03
CA ASN A 80 -11.59 -2.65 -10.70
C ASN A 80 -10.99 -1.49 -9.88
N LEU A 81 -11.13 -1.46 -8.55
CA LEU A 81 -10.40 -0.47 -7.73
C LEU A 81 -9.00 -0.93 -7.32
N LYS A 82 -8.06 0.04 -7.34
CA LYS A 82 -6.70 -0.15 -6.84
C LYS A 82 -6.72 -0.10 -5.30
N ILE A 83 -6.89 -1.27 -4.69
CA ILE A 83 -6.83 -1.43 -3.24
C ILE A 83 -5.60 -2.27 -2.88
N TRP A 84 -4.71 -1.71 -2.05
CA TRP A 84 -3.50 -2.40 -1.61
C TRP A 84 -3.56 -2.78 -0.14
N ALA A 85 -2.99 -3.93 0.15
CA ALA A 85 -2.70 -4.30 1.52
C ALA A 85 -1.46 -3.55 1.97
N LEU A 86 -1.62 -2.74 3.03
CA LEU A 86 -0.48 -2.23 3.78
C LEU A 86 0.30 -3.35 4.47
N ARG A 87 -0.26 -4.55 4.46
CA ARG A 87 0.36 -5.78 4.90
C ARG A 87 1.09 -6.47 3.74
N LEU A 88 2.30 -6.01 3.43
CA LEU A 88 3.36 -6.98 3.19
C LEU A 88 3.60 -7.65 4.54
N SER A 89 3.04 -8.85 4.68
CA SER A 89 3.08 -9.55 5.95
C SER A 89 4.54 -9.71 6.35
N LYS A 90 5.01 -9.08 7.44
CA LYS A 90 6.31 -9.43 8.04
C LYS A 90 6.46 -10.96 8.16
N CYS A 91 5.35 -11.66 8.43
CA CYS A 91 5.23 -13.11 8.37
C CYS A 91 5.68 -13.74 7.02
N MET A 92 5.33 -13.16 5.87
CA MET A 92 5.78 -13.65 4.56
C MET A 92 7.30 -13.47 4.39
N VAL A 93 7.84 -12.32 4.81
CA VAL A 93 9.30 -12.07 4.77
C VAL A 93 10.05 -13.01 5.72
N LEU A 94 9.51 -13.24 6.91
CA LEU A 94 10.11 -14.13 7.92
C LEU A 94 10.15 -15.59 7.46
N LYS A 95 9.10 -16.04 6.76
CA LYS A 95 8.98 -17.40 6.22
C LYS A 95 9.77 -17.64 4.94
N ALA A 96 10.07 -16.59 4.19
CA ALA A 96 10.79 -16.70 2.93
C ALA A 96 12.20 -17.28 3.13
N ASP A 97 12.69 -17.99 2.12
CA ASP A 97 14.06 -18.50 2.09
C ASP A 97 15.03 -17.38 1.67
N LEU A 98 15.24 -16.44 2.58
CA LEU A 98 16.13 -15.30 2.42
C LEU A 98 17.17 -15.30 3.53
N HIS A 99 18.34 -14.72 3.25
CA HIS A 99 19.33 -14.44 4.27
C HIS A 99 18.76 -13.51 5.34
N THR A 100 19.25 -13.67 6.57
CA THR A 100 18.82 -12.88 7.73
C THR A 100 18.99 -11.38 7.48
N SER A 101 20.08 -10.98 6.81
CA SER A 101 20.35 -9.62 6.32
C SER A 101 19.20 -9.07 5.47
N LEU A 102 18.79 -9.77 4.42
CA LEU A 102 17.70 -9.38 3.52
C LEU A 102 16.34 -9.35 4.23
N LYS A 103 16.09 -10.31 5.13
CA LYS A 103 14.86 -10.30 5.96
C LYS A 103 14.80 -9.04 6.83
N GLN A 104 15.89 -8.71 7.51
CA GLN A 104 15.98 -7.51 8.35
C GLN A 104 15.82 -6.24 7.52
N LEU A 105 16.48 -6.17 6.35
CA LEU A 105 16.36 -5.07 5.40
C LEU A 105 14.89 -4.85 5.01
N LEU A 106 14.22 -5.87 4.50
CA LEU A 106 12.82 -5.80 4.07
C LEU A 106 11.87 -5.43 5.22
N ILE A 107 12.05 -6.03 6.40
CA ILE A 107 11.22 -5.73 7.56
C ILE A 107 11.40 -4.28 8.01
N ARG A 108 12.64 -3.78 8.05
CA ARG A 108 12.95 -2.39 8.39
C ARG A 108 12.32 -1.44 7.38
N ASN A 109 12.49 -1.72 6.10
CA ASN A 109 11.96 -0.95 4.99
C ASN A 109 10.43 -0.82 5.03
N LEU A 110 9.73 -1.93 5.24
CA LEU A 110 8.28 -1.96 5.43
C LEU A 110 7.82 -1.21 6.69
N GLU A 111 8.57 -1.35 7.79
CA GLU A 111 8.24 -0.64 9.02
C GLU A 111 8.40 0.87 8.87
N ARG A 112 9.46 1.33 8.19
CA ARG A 112 9.65 2.76 7.93
C ARG A 112 8.55 3.34 7.04
N LEU A 113 8.17 2.64 5.98
CA LEU A 113 7.02 3.03 5.14
C LEU A 113 5.72 3.10 5.94
N ARG A 114 5.51 2.15 6.86
CA ARG A 114 4.36 2.20 7.77
C ARG A 114 4.39 3.45 8.65
N GLN A 115 5.55 3.81 9.17
CA GLN A 115 5.70 4.99 10.02
C GLN A 115 5.54 6.30 9.24
N SER A 116 6.00 6.39 8.00
CA SER A 116 5.77 7.59 7.17
C SER A 116 4.30 7.78 6.86
N LEU A 117 3.57 6.70 6.56
CA LEU A 117 2.12 6.76 6.35
C LEU A 117 1.37 7.21 7.61
N ILE A 118 1.78 6.75 8.80
CA ILE A 118 1.17 7.17 10.07
C ILE A 118 1.48 8.63 10.39
N SER A 119 2.72 9.06 10.13
CA SER A 119 3.16 10.43 10.35
C SER A 119 2.85 11.38 9.19
N TYR A 120 2.05 10.95 8.21
CA TYR A 120 1.68 11.74 7.03
C TYR A 120 1.11 13.13 7.39
N ARG A 121 0.29 13.22 8.45
CA ARG A 121 -0.26 14.51 8.92
C ARG A 121 0.80 15.49 9.41
N ILE A 122 1.98 15.01 9.78
CA ILE A 122 3.10 15.82 10.26
C ILE A 122 4.10 16.07 9.13
N LYS A 123 4.49 15.02 8.41
CA LYS A 123 5.58 15.06 7.42
C LYS A 123 5.11 15.31 5.99
N GLY A 124 3.80 15.35 5.77
CA GLY A 124 3.22 15.45 4.44
C GLY A 124 3.62 14.29 3.54
N ILE A 125 3.52 14.55 2.24
CA ILE A 125 3.84 13.60 1.19
C ILE A 125 5.36 13.40 1.03
N GLU A 126 6.15 14.40 1.42
CA GLU A 126 7.61 14.40 1.47
C GLU A 126 8.13 13.25 2.36
N GLY A 127 7.48 13.02 3.50
CA GLY A 127 7.85 11.93 4.40
C GLY A 127 7.64 10.54 3.78
N ILE A 128 6.63 10.38 2.91
CA ILE A 128 6.40 9.12 2.20
C ILE A 128 7.42 8.97 1.07
N GLU A 129 7.64 10.05 0.32
CA GLU A 129 8.63 10.13 -0.77
C GLU A 129 10.02 9.72 -0.31
N GLN A 130 10.54 10.36 0.74
CA GLN A 130 11.84 10.06 1.32
C GLN A 130 11.97 8.58 1.71
N GLU A 131 10.92 7.99 2.29
CA GLU A 131 10.96 6.59 2.68
C GLU A 131 10.91 5.63 1.48
N VAL A 132 10.18 5.97 0.42
CA VAL A 132 10.18 5.21 -0.84
C VAL A 132 11.57 5.24 -1.48
N GLU A 133 12.23 6.40 -1.53
CA GLU A 133 13.58 6.54 -2.07
C GLU A 133 14.61 5.74 -1.27
N LEU A 134 14.58 5.82 0.06
CA LEU A 134 15.47 5.04 0.92
C LEU A 134 15.23 3.53 0.81
N ASN A 135 13.97 3.13 0.63
CA ASN A 135 13.61 1.74 0.34
C ASN A 135 14.27 1.27 -0.97
N LEU A 136 14.12 2.04 -2.05
CA LEU A 136 14.70 1.70 -3.36
C LEU A 136 16.23 1.69 -3.33
N GLY A 137 16.85 2.70 -2.72
CA GLY A 137 18.31 2.78 -2.60
C GLY A 137 18.89 1.61 -1.81
N SER A 138 18.29 1.28 -0.66
CA SER A 138 18.77 0.17 0.18
C SER A 138 18.63 -1.20 -0.51
N VAL A 139 17.58 -1.40 -1.29
CA VAL A 139 17.37 -2.59 -2.10
C VAL A 139 18.37 -2.65 -3.26
N PHE A 140 18.63 -1.53 -3.93
CA PHE A 140 19.62 -1.44 -5.00
C PHE A 140 21.03 -1.80 -4.53
N LEU A 141 21.42 -1.36 -3.33
CA LEU A 141 22.71 -1.71 -2.73
C LEU A 141 22.88 -3.22 -2.47
N HIS A 142 21.79 -3.97 -2.36
CA HIS A 142 21.80 -5.42 -2.14
C HIS A 142 21.40 -6.22 -3.40
N LYS A 143 21.45 -5.61 -4.59
CA LYS A 143 20.97 -6.22 -5.85
C LYS A 143 21.55 -7.61 -6.14
N GLU A 144 22.81 -7.85 -5.83
CA GLU A 144 23.52 -9.12 -6.13
C GLU A 144 22.98 -10.26 -5.25
N GLU A 145 22.88 -10.03 -3.94
CA GLU A 145 22.31 -10.98 -2.97
C GLU A 145 20.83 -11.27 -3.30
N ILE A 146 20.10 -10.25 -3.75
CA ILE A 146 18.70 -10.38 -4.18
C ILE A 146 18.58 -11.24 -5.44
N GLN A 147 19.42 -10.99 -6.45
CA GLN A 147 19.43 -11.76 -7.71
C GLN A 147 19.76 -13.23 -7.49
N GLU A 148 20.68 -13.53 -6.57
CA GLU A 148 21.02 -14.91 -6.21
C GLU A 148 19.80 -15.67 -5.66
N LYS A 149 19.00 -15.03 -4.80
CA LYS A 149 17.86 -15.65 -4.09
C LYS A 149 16.54 -15.64 -4.87
N ILE A 150 16.44 -14.88 -5.96
CA ILE A 150 15.23 -14.84 -6.82
C ILE A 150 15.04 -16.10 -7.67
N LYS A 151 16.01 -17.03 -7.68
CA LYS A 151 15.95 -18.27 -8.47
C LYS A 151 14.80 -19.22 -8.06
N THR A 152 14.24 -19.07 -6.86
CA THR A 152 13.09 -19.87 -6.39
C THR A 152 11.74 -19.17 -6.66
N ASN A 153 10.72 -19.93 -7.06
CA ASN A 153 9.39 -19.39 -7.38
C ASN A 153 8.74 -18.63 -6.20
N GLU A 154 8.98 -19.05 -4.96
CA GLU A 154 8.41 -18.42 -3.77
C GLU A 154 9.05 -17.05 -3.49
N ASN A 155 10.39 -16.96 -3.55
CA ASN A 155 11.11 -15.69 -3.36
C ASN A 155 10.79 -14.70 -4.47
N LYS A 156 10.70 -15.17 -5.73
CA LYS A 156 10.27 -14.34 -6.86
C LYS A 156 8.89 -13.72 -6.60
N THR A 157 7.94 -14.49 -6.09
CA THR A 157 6.60 -13.99 -5.75
C THR A 157 6.62 -12.96 -4.63
N LEU A 158 7.46 -13.16 -3.60
CA LEU A 158 7.64 -12.18 -2.53
C LEU A 158 8.16 -10.85 -3.08
N TRP A 159 9.25 -10.91 -3.85
CA TRP A 159 9.88 -9.72 -4.41
C TRP A 159 8.93 -8.98 -5.37
N GLN A 160 8.20 -9.69 -6.23
CA GLN A 160 7.16 -9.10 -7.07
C GLN A 160 6.10 -8.36 -6.24
N LYS A 161 5.59 -8.97 -5.16
CA LYS A 161 4.61 -8.30 -4.27
C LYS A 161 5.21 -7.05 -3.60
N TYR A 162 6.46 -7.14 -3.17
CA TYR A 162 7.18 -6.01 -2.56
C TYR A 162 7.36 -4.85 -3.54
N PHE A 163 7.85 -5.12 -4.75
CA PHE A 163 8.02 -4.10 -5.78
C PHE A 163 6.70 -3.56 -6.30
N ASN A 164 5.65 -4.37 -6.44
CA ASN A 164 4.32 -3.89 -6.82
C ASN A 164 3.75 -2.91 -5.78
N PHE A 165 4.02 -3.15 -4.49
CA PHE A 165 3.63 -2.21 -3.43
C PHE A 165 4.42 -0.90 -3.52
N LEU A 166 5.75 -0.97 -3.69
CA LEU A 166 6.58 0.23 -3.87
C LEU A 166 6.22 1.01 -5.13
N ASP A 167 5.97 0.33 -6.24
CA ASP A 167 5.53 0.91 -7.51
C ASP A 167 4.19 1.62 -7.36
N GLY A 168 3.28 0.99 -6.62
CA GLY A 168 2.05 1.62 -6.20
C GLY A 168 2.29 2.96 -5.50
N LEU A 169 3.03 2.94 -4.39
CA LEU A 169 3.32 4.18 -3.64
C LEU A 169 4.02 5.23 -4.51
N ASN A 170 5.01 4.82 -5.31
CA ASN A 170 5.73 5.73 -6.20
C ASN A 170 4.82 6.34 -7.28
N LYS A 171 3.87 5.58 -7.85
CA LYS A 171 2.87 6.11 -8.78
C LYS A 171 1.95 7.13 -8.11
N THR A 172 1.53 6.89 -6.87
CA THR A 172 0.75 7.86 -6.10
C THR A 172 1.55 9.14 -5.88
N LEU A 173 2.83 9.03 -5.50
CA LEU A 173 3.73 10.17 -5.30
C LEU A 173 3.99 10.95 -6.60
N ALA A 174 4.30 10.23 -7.68
CA ALA A 174 4.55 10.78 -9.01
C ALA A 174 3.33 11.56 -9.51
N THR A 175 2.13 11.03 -9.31
CA THR A 175 0.87 11.68 -9.69
C THR A 175 0.58 12.90 -8.81
N ALA A 176 0.87 12.83 -7.51
CA ALA A 176 0.61 13.93 -6.59
C ALA A 176 1.61 15.10 -6.69
N LYS A 177 2.84 14.85 -7.15
CA LYS A 177 3.93 15.85 -7.17
C LYS A 177 4.62 16.05 -8.53
N ASN A 178 4.16 15.43 -9.61
CA ASN A 178 4.86 15.41 -10.92
C ASN A 178 6.31 14.88 -10.83
N ILE A 179 6.59 13.94 -9.93
CA ILE A 179 7.92 13.36 -9.75
C ILE A 179 8.14 12.20 -10.73
N LYS A 180 9.40 12.02 -11.18
CA LYS A 180 9.80 10.89 -12.04
C LYS A 180 9.57 9.54 -11.35
N GLN A 181 9.05 8.57 -12.11
CA GLN A 181 8.90 7.20 -11.61
C GLN A 181 10.27 6.52 -11.44
N LEU A 182 10.65 6.27 -10.18
CA LEU A 182 11.96 5.68 -9.82
C LEU A 182 11.92 4.14 -9.68
N VAL A 183 10.74 3.56 -9.50
CA VAL A 183 10.60 2.12 -9.24
C VAL A 183 10.87 1.29 -10.50
N SER A 184 10.38 1.72 -11.66
CA SER A 184 10.54 0.94 -12.90
C SER A 184 12.01 0.77 -13.33
N PRO A 185 12.89 1.80 -13.27
CA PRO A 185 14.33 1.62 -13.48
C PRO A 185 14.97 0.64 -12.50
N VAL A 186 14.60 0.73 -11.21
CA VAL A 186 15.18 -0.12 -10.16
C VAL A 186 14.77 -1.59 -10.33
N ILE A 187 13.51 -1.87 -10.68
CA ILE A 187 13.04 -3.24 -10.98
C ILE A 187 13.83 -3.88 -12.13
N LYS A 188 14.10 -3.10 -13.20
CA LYS A 188 14.91 -3.57 -14.34
C LYS A 188 16.34 -3.90 -13.92
N LEU A 189 16.97 -3.01 -13.14
CA LEU A 189 18.34 -3.19 -12.66
C LEU A 189 18.52 -4.38 -11.71
N ILE A 190 17.45 -4.76 -11.00
CA ILE A 190 17.45 -5.91 -10.08
C ILE A 190 17.10 -7.22 -10.80
N GLY A 191 16.72 -7.19 -12.08
CA GLY A 191 16.46 -8.40 -12.87
C GLY A 191 15.10 -9.05 -12.59
N ILE A 192 14.14 -8.29 -12.04
CA ILE A 192 12.76 -8.77 -11.80
C ILE A 192 11.86 -8.50 -13.02
N GLY A 193 12.33 -7.69 -13.97
CA GLY A 193 11.63 -7.38 -15.22
C GLY A 193 12.10 -8.23 -16.41
N ASN A 194 11.44 -9.37 -16.64
CA ASN A 194 10.79 -9.72 -17.90
C ASN A 194 10.08 -11.08 -17.75
N GLY A 195 8.78 -11.04 -18.03
CA GLY A 195 7.76 -12.06 -17.89
C GLY A 195 6.42 -11.34 -17.91
#